data_AF-A0A6I2UVC1-F1
#
_entry.id   AF-A0A6I2UVC1-F1
#
_cell.length_a   1.000
_cell.length_b   1.000
_cell.length_c   1.000
_cell.angle_alpha   90.00
_cell.angle_beta   90.00
_cell.angle_gamma   90.00
#
_symmetry.space_group_name_H-M   'P 1'
#
loop_
_entity.id
_entity.type
_entity.pdbx_description
1 polymer ?
#
loop_
_entity_poly.entity_id
_entity_poly.type
_entity_poly.pdbx_seq_one_letter_code
_entity_poly.pdbx_strand_id
1 'polypeptide(L)'
;MFDKNVVFTGKHAEYLRALAQGSSKPDPNHDWPFKMNYQVLMAAPVIGFLYHRFSSKDNDKNIQENKIFVEQLINNIDQLELIYRTIVLLAQQDSVSLDERMNRAFRYDRDEEKRSKGDEIFKGYVRGGIEVLYEQLIQGAETKSDDIQRLQDFVVLCGQFEHEDDPECIYKFCREAGI
;
A
#
# COMPACT_ATOMS: atom_id res chain seq x y z
N MET A 1 -10.84 9.04 -5.49
CA MET A 1 -9.41 9.08 -5.08
C MET A 1 -8.52 8.87 -6.29
N PHE A 2 -8.74 7.84 -7.11
CA PHE A 2 -7.89 7.46 -8.24
C PHE A 2 -8.26 8.15 -9.57
N ASP A 3 -9.02 9.23 -9.50
CA ASP A 3 -9.46 10.10 -10.60
C ASP A 3 -8.45 11.21 -10.93
N LYS A 4 -7.37 11.31 -10.15
CA LYS A 4 -6.31 12.33 -10.26
C LYS A 4 -4.94 11.68 -10.11
N ASN A 5 -3.89 12.37 -10.56
CA ASN A 5 -2.51 11.93 -10.37
C ASN A 5 -2.19 11.76 -8.89
N VAL A 6 -1.48 10.69 -8.55
CA VAL A 6 -0.99 10.44 -7.19
C VAL A 6 0.43 10.97 -7.10
N VAL A 7 0.69 11.85 -6.12
CA VAL A 7 1.98 12.52 -5.95
C VAL A 7 2.59 12.11 -4.61
N PHE A 8 3.82 11.59 -4.67
CA PHE A 8 4.66 11.31 -3.53
C PHE A 8 5.74 12.39 -3.41
N THR A 9 6.03 12.78 -2.17
CA THR A 9 6.96 13.86 -1.79
C THR A 9 7.93 13.37 -0.72
N GLY A 10 9.02 14.11 -0.51
CA GLY A 10 10.03 13.77 0.50
C GLY A 10 10.58 12.34 0.34
N LYS A 11 10.93 11.70 1.45
CA LYS A 11 11.50 10.33 1.45
C LYS A 11 10.66 9.29 0.69
N HIS A 12 9.32 9.40 0.70
CA HIS A 12 8.46 8.45 0.00
C HIS A 12 8.59 8.57 -1.53
N ALA A 13 8.96 9.75 -2.04
CA ALA A 13 9.26 9.91 -3.46
C ALA A 13 10.55 9.17 -3.86
N GLU A 14 11.59 9.25 -3.02
CA GLU A 14 12.87 8.55 -3.23
C GLU A 14 12.71 7.04 -3.11
N TYR A 15 12.06 6.57 -2.04
CA TYR A 15 11.82 5.13 -1.83
C TYR A 15 11.03 4.52 -2.98
N LEU A 16 10.03 5.24 -3.49
CA LEU A 16 9.26 4.79 -4.64
C LEU A 16 10.12 4.65 -5.92
N ARG A 17 11.12 5.52 -6.13
CA ARG A 17 12.07 5.39 -7.26
C ARG A 17 12.99 4.18 -7.10
N ALA A 18 13.34 3.85 -5.86
CA ALA A 18 14.18 2.70 -5.57
C ALA A 18 13.42 1.37 -5.67
N LEU A 19 12.12 1.38 -5.35
CA LEU A 19 11.27 0.18 -5.38
C LEU A 19 10.78 -0.19 -6.78
N ALA A 20 10.62 0.78 -7.68
CA ALA A 20 10.07 0.54 -9.00
C ALA A 20 10.95 1.09 -10.13
N GLN A 21 11.17 0.27 -11.16
CA GLN A 21 11.99 0.63 -12.31
C GLN A 21 11.42 1.84 -13.06
N GLY A 22 10.10 1.84 -13.32
CA GLY A 22 9.43 2.87 -14.10
C GLY A 22 9.97 2.95 -15.53
N SER A 23 10.52 4.10 -15.89
CA SER A 23 11.17 4.33 -17.20
C SER A 23 12.70 4.36 -17.11
N SER A 24 13.27 4.02 -15.95
CA SER A 24 14.71 3.95 -15.76
C SER A 24 15.30 2.82 -16.60
N LYS A 25 16.53 3.01 -17.07
CA LYS A 25 17.27 1.95 -17.77
C LYS A 25 17.56 0.80 -16.81
N PRO A 26 17.61 -0.46 -17.29
CA PRO A 26 18.04 -1.59 -16.47
C PRO A 26 19.39 -1.31 -15.81
N ASP A 27 19.52 -1.71 -14.55
CA ASP A 27 20.77 -1.63 -13.79
C ASP A 27 21.48 -3.01 -13.88
N PRO A 28 22.74 -3.06 -14.32
CA PRO A 28 23.49 -4.31 -14.35
C PRO A 28 23.74 -4.90 -12.96
N ASN A 29 23.72 -4.08 -11.91
CA ASN A 29 24.07 -4.44 -10.54
C ASN A 29 22.87 -4.56 -9.59
N HIS A 30 21.71 -4.04 -9.98
CA HIS A 30 20.48 -4.10 -9.17
C HIS A 30 19.26 -4.52 -9.97
N ASP A 31 18.33 -5.19 -9.31
CA ASP A 31 17.01 -5.51 -9.85
C ASP A 31 15.92 -4.79 -9.03
N TRP A 32 14.95 -4.18 -9.73
CA TRP A 32 13.81 -3.55 -9.06
C TRP A 32 12.75 -4.59 -8.68
N PRO A 33 12.23 -4.55 -7.44
CA PRO A 33 11.14 -5.45 -7.04
C PRO A 33 9.85 -5.24 -7.84
N PHE A 34 9.63 -4.01 -8.33
CA PHE A 34 8.44 -3.66 -9.12
C PHE A 34 8.82 -3.06 -10.47
N LYS A 35 7.99 -3.31 -11.48
CA LYS A 35 8.16 -2.72 -12.82
C LYS A 35 7.70 -1.27 -12.86
N MET A 36 6.59 -0.95 -12.21
CA MET A 36 5.96 0.37 -12.28
C MET A 36 5.47 0.83 -10.90
N ASN A 37 5.51 2.15 -10.66
CA ASN A 37 5.11 2.76 -9.39
C ASN A 37 3.69 2.40 -8.93
N TYR A 38 2.74 2.20 -9.87
CA TYR A 38 1.36 1.82 -9.49
C TYR A 38 1.29 0.43 -8.85
N GLN A 39 2.24 -0.47 -9.14
CA GLN A 39 2.32 -1.78 -8.49
C GLN A 39 2.71 -1.63 -7.02
N VAL A 40 3.61 -0.69 -6.72
CA VAL A 40 3.94 -0.31 -5.33
C VAL A 40 2.71 0.30 -4.67
N LEU A 41 1.95 1.16 -5.36
CA LEU A 41 0.71 1.75 -4.81
C LEU A 41 -0.35 0.69 -4.45
N MET A 42 -0.39 -0.44 -5.15
CA MET A 42 -1.29 -1.55 -4.82
C MET A 42 -0.78 -2.38 -3.64
N ALA A 43 0.53 -2.70 -3.60
CA ALA A 43 1.11 -3.55 -2.57
C ALA A 43 1.31 -2.84 -1.23
N ALA A 44 1.85 -1.62 -1.25
CA ALA A 44 2.23 -0.86 -0.07
C ALA A 44 1.12 -0.69 0.97
N PRO A 45 -0.13 -0.31 0.65
CA PRO A 45 -1.15 -0.13 1.68
C PRO A 45 -1.48 -1.42 2.44
N VAL A 46 -1.41 -2.58 1.78
CA VAL A 46 -1.58 -3.89 2.42
C VAL A 46 -0.41 -4.18 3.36
N ILE A 47 0.83 -4.01 2.88
CA ILE A 47 2.03 -4.19 3.70
C ILE A 47 2.04 -3.23 4.89
N GLY A 48 1.73 -1.95 4.68
CA GLY A 48 1.65 -0.97 5.75
C GLY A 48 0.63 -1.36 6.81
N PHE A 49 -0.53 -1.87 6.41
CA PHE A 49 -1.54 -2.33 7.35
C PHE A 49 -1.11 -3.57 8.14
N LEU A 50 -0.59 -4.61 7.45
CA LEU A 50 -0.14 -5.87 8.07
C LEU A 50 0.99 -5.65 9.09
N TYR A 51 1.93 -4.74 8.80
CA TYR A 51 3.01 -4.38 9.71
C TYR A 51 2.63 -3.27 10.70
N HIS A 52 1.36 -2.85 10.73
CA HIS A 52 0.87 -1.74 11.55
C HIS A 52 1.68 -0.44 11.38
N ARG A 53 2.26 -0.23 10.19
CA ARG A 53 3.05 0.95 9.85
C ARG A 53 2.16 2.00 9.18
N PHE A 54 1.90 3.07 9.92
CA PHE A 54 1.24 4.27 9.42
C PHE A 54 2.22 5.44 9.43
N SER A 55 2.36 6.14 8.30
CA SER A 55 3.33 7.24 8.20
C SER A 55 2.69 8.55 7.73
N SER A 56 3.17 9.66 8.27
CA SER A 56 2.79 11.01 7.86
C SER A 56 3.45 11.40 6.54
N LYS A 57 2.87 12.39 5.86
CA LYS A 57 3.49 12.95 4.65
C LYS A 57 4.79 13.67 5.00
N ASP A 58 5.85 13.36 4.26
CA ASP A 58 7.08 14.15 4.26
C ASP A 58 7.01 15.21 3.17
N ASN A 59 7.24 16.48 3.54
CA ASN A 59 7.13 17.63 2.64
C ASN A 59 8.50 18.28 2.36
N ASP A 60 9.60 17.54 2.50
CA ASP A 60 10.90 18.04 2.03
C ASP A 60 10.81 18.43 0.54
N LYS A 61 10.93 19.74 0.29
CA LYS A 61 10.82 20.35 -1.03
C LYS A 61 12.11 20.24 -1.84
N ASN A 62 13.21 19.85 -1.22
CA ASN A 62 14.49 19.63 -1.90
C ASN A 62 14.50 18.31 -2.67
N ILE A 63 13.63 17.37 -2.28
CA ILE A 63 13.46 16.09 -2.96
C ILE A 63 12.43 16.26 -4.07
N GLN A 64 12.83 15.90 -5.30
CA GLN A 64 11.92 15.93 -6.44
C GLN A 64 10.72 15.00 -6.20
N GLU A 65 9.51 15.46 -6.52
CA GLU A 65 8.29 14.65 -6.41
C GLU A 65 8.33 13.44 -7.36
N ASN A 66 7.68 12.34 -6.95
CA ASN A 66 7.45 11.18 -7.81
C ASN A 66 5.94 11.04 -8.06
N LYS A 67 5.53 10.99 -9.34
CA LYS A 67 4.13 11.06 -9.76
C LYS A 67 3.72 9.78 -10.46
N ILE A 68 2.54 9.28 -10.09
CA ILE A 68 1.85 8.24 -10.83
C ILE A 68 0.71 8.91 -11.58
N PHE A 69 0.80 8.86 -12.90
CA PHE A 69 -0.19 9.49 -13.76
C PHE A 69 -1.49 8.68 -13.74
N VAL A 70 -2.63 9.38 -13.79
CA VAL A 70 -3.96 8.75 -13.74
C VAL A 70 -4.14 7.69 -14.82
N GLU A 71 -3.55 7.89 -16.00
CA GLU A 71 -3.57 6.95 -17.12
C GLU A 71 -2.94 5.59 -16.77
N GLN A 72 -1.98 5.57 -15.85
CA GLN A 72 -1.38 4.33 -15.34
C GLN A 72 -2.31 3.59 -14.35
N LEU A 73 -3.24 4.32 -13.73
CA LEU A 73 -4.19 3.78 -12.75
C LEU A 73 -5.45 3.22 -13.41
N ILE A 74 -5.89 3.79 -14.53
CA ILE A 74 -7.17 3.46 -15.20
C ILE A 74 -7.34 1.95 -15.40
N ASN A 75 -6.29 1.25 -15.83
CA ASN A 75 -6.38 -0.19 -16.11
C ASN A 75 -6.51 -1.06 -14.85
N ASN A 76 -6.26 -0.52 -13.66
CA ASN A 76 -6.27 -1.25 -12.39
C ASN A 76 -7.17 -0.55 -11.35
N ILE A 77 -8.09 0.32 -11.79
CA ILE A 77 -8.89 1.15 -10.89
C ILE A 77 -9.75 0.30 -9.95
N ASP A 78 -10.37 -0.78 -10.47
CA ASP A 78 -11.20 -1.68 -9.68
C ASP A 78 -10.40 -2.36 -8.55
N GLN A 79 -9.16 -2.77 -8.84
CA GLN A 79 -8.27 -3.35 -7.84
C GLN A 79 -7.83 -2.32 -6.80
N LEU A 80 -7.48 -1.10 -7.24
CA LEU A 80 -7.12 -0.01 -6.33
C LEU A 80 -8.28 0.38 -5.41
N GLU A 81 -9.50 0.44 -5.94
CA GLU A 81 -10.71 0.69 -5.14
C GLU A 81 -10.98 -0.42 -4.14
N LEU A 82 -10.82 -1.69 -4.53
CA LEU A 82 -10.97 -2.82 -3.62
C LEU A 82 -9.96 -2.75 -2.48
N ILE A 83 -8.69 -2.49 -2.78
CA ILE A 83 -7.63 -2.34 -1.78
C ILE A 83 -7.94 -1.15 -0.87
N TYR A 84 -8.30 0.01 -1.43
CA TYR A 84 -8.71 1.18 -0.65
C TYR A 84 -9.85 0.87 0.32
N ARG A 85 -10.94 0.28 -0.19
CA ARG A 85 -12.11 -0.12 0.60
C ARG A 85 -11.73 -1.07 1.73
N THR A 86 -10.91 -2.07 1.43
CA THR A 86 -10.44 -3.05 2.42
C THR A 86 -9.65 -2.37 3.52
N ILE A 87 -8.68 -1.52 3.19
CA ILE A 87 -7.85 -0.82 4.19
C ILE A 87 -8.69 0.14 5.02
N VAL A 88 -9.55 0.96 4.41
CA VAL A 88 -10.39 1.91 5.16
C VAL A 88 -11.40 1.18 6.04
N LEU A 89 -11.92 0.04 5.58
CA LEU A 89 -12.84 -0.78 6.36
C LEU A 89 -12.14 -1.43 7.56
N LEU A 90 -10.93 -1.96 7.40
CA LEU A 90 -10.22 -2.66 8.48
C LEU A 90 -9.52 -1.70 9.45
N ALA A 91 -9.09 -0.54 8.98
CA ALA A 91 -8.39 0.44 9.79
C ALA A 91 -9.23 0.98 10.94
N GLN A 92 -8.55 1.30 12.05
CA GLN A 92 -9.14 2.00 13.20
C GLN A 92 -10.32 1.28 13.87
N GLN A 93 -10.41 -0.05 13.74
CA GLN A 93 -11.54 -0.85 14.20
C GLN A 93 -11.91 -0.65 15.68
N ASP A 94 -10.93 -0.34 16.53
CA ASP A 94 -11.13 -0.14 17.97
C ASP A 94 -11.63 1.28 18.32
N SER A 95 -11.62 2.19 17.36
CA SER A 95 -11.85 3.63 17.60
C SER A 95 -12.94 4.26 16.72
N VAL A 96 -13.41 3.55 15.68
CA VAL A 96 -14.43 4.02 14.74
C VAL A 96 -15.48 2.94 14.53
N SER A 97 -16.76 3.33 14.59
CA SER A 97 -17.88 2.38 14.40
C SER A 97 -17.83 1.71 13.02
N LEU A 98 -18.34 0.49 12.92
CA LEU A 98 -18.43 -0.24 11.66
C LEU A 98 -19.23 0.55 10.60
N ASP A 99 -20.37 1.16 10.97
CA ASP A 99 -21.18 1.94 10.04
C ASP A 99 -20.39 3.10 9.43
N GLU A 100 -19.62 3.82 10.25
CA GLU A 100 -18.80 4.93 9.77
C GLU A 100 -17.65 4.44 8.86
N ARG A 101 -17.00 3.32 9.18
CA ARG A 101 -16.00 2.70 8.29
C ARG A 101 -16.61 2.26 6.97
N MET A 102 -17.81 1.68 6.98
CA MET A 102 -18.57 1.32 5.78
C MET A 102 -18.94 2.55 4.95
N ASN A 103 -19.37 3.64 5.60
CA ASN A 103 -19.68 4.89 4.91
C ASN A 103 -18.47 5.45 4.17
N ARG A 104 -17.29 5.49 4.83
CA ARG A 104 -16.04 5.95 4.23
C ARG A 104 -15.56 5.07 3.08
N ALA A 105 -15.71 3.76 3.19
CA ALA A 105 -15.26 2.82 2.17
C ALA A 105 -16.16 2.82 0.93
N PHE A 106 -17.49 2.92 1.10
CA PHE A 106 -18.44 2.65 0.01
C PHE A 106 -19.37 3.80 -0.36
N ARG A 107 -19.69 4.72 0.56
CA ARG A 107 -20.76 5.72 0.35
C ARG A 107 -20.22 7.11 0.01
N TYR A 108 -19.04 7.46 0.51
CA TYR A 108 -18.49 8.82 0.36
C TYR A 108 -17.71 9.03 -0.94
N ASP A 109 -17.71 8.09 -1.89
CA ASP A 109 -16.94 8.15 -3.13
C ASP A 109 -17.11 9.46 -3.92
N ARG A 110 -18.32 10.04 -3.91
CA ARG A 110 -18.67 11.29 -4.63
C ARG A 110 -18.59 12.57 -3.78
N ASP A 111 -18.29 12.45 -2.49
CA ASP A 111 -18.23 13.56 -1.55
C ASP A 111 -16.80 13.70 -1.04
N GLU A 112 -15.99 14.55 -1.70
CA GLU A 112 -14.56 14.67 -1.40
C GLU A 112 -14.31 15.07 0.06
N GLU A 113 -15.16 15.91 0.65
CA GLU A 113 -15.04 16.36 2.03
C GLU A 113 -15.21 15.17 2.99
N LYS A 114 -16.27 14.37 2.80
CA LYS A 114 -16.51 13.17 3.62
C LYS A 114 -15.52 12.06 3.36
N ARG A 115 -15.04 11.91 2.12
CA ARG A 115 -14.04 10.89 1.74
C ARG A 115 -12.65 11.20 2.28
N SER A 116 -12.33 12.47 2.51
CA SER A 116 -10.99 12.95 2.89
C SER A 116 -10.35 12.14 4.02
N LYS A 117 -11.13 11.71 5.02
CA LYS A 117 -10.61 10.91 6.14
C LYS A 117 -10.18 9.51 5.70
N GLY A 118 -10.95 8.86 4.84
CA GLY A 118 -10.59 7.57 4.24
C GLY A 118 -9.35 7.69 3.35
N ASP A 119 -9.30 8.75 2.51
CA ASP A 119 -8.13 9.07 1.67
C ASP A 119 -6.85 9.23 2.52
N GLU A 120 -6.92 9.91 3.66
CA GLU A 120 -5.77 10.08 4.57
C GLU A 120 -5.35 8.77 5.26
N ILE A 121 -6.32 7.95 5.69
CA ILE A 121 -6.03 6.64 6.27
C ILE A 121 -5.27 5.77 5.26
N PHE A 122 -5.84 5.65 4.06
CA PHE A 122 -5.24 4.87 2.99
C PHE A 122 -3.83 5.38 2.65
N LYS A 123 -3.67 6.69 2.38
CA LYS A 123 -2.37 7.28 2.06
C LYS A 123 -1.34 7.10 3.17
N GLY A 124 -1.76 7.10 4.44
CA GLY A 124 -0.86 6.86 5.57
C GLY A 124 -0.32 5.43 5.60
N TYR A 125 -1.15 4.44 5.31
CA TYR A 125 -0.70 3.06 5.14
C TYR A 125 0.11 2.85 3.85
N VAL A 126 -0.23 3.52 2.74
CA VAL A 126 0.63 3.51 1.54
C VAL A 126 2.04 3.98 1.89
N ARG A 127 2.17 5.12 2.58
CA ARG A 127 3.47 5.66 3.00
C ARG A 127 4.22 4.72 3.95
N GLY A 128 3.53 4.19 4.95
CA GLY A 128 4.12 3.23 5.88
C GLY A 128 4.57 1.94 5.19
N GLY A 129 3.79 1.43 4.24
CA GLY A 129 4.17 0.27 3.45
C GLY A 129 5.32 0.53 2.49
N ILE A 130 5.43 1.73 1.90
CA ILE A 130 6.61 2.13 1.12
C ILE A 130 7.87 2.12 1.99
N GLU A 131 7.78 2.60 3.24
CA GLU A 131 8.90 2.52 4.18
C GLU A 131 9.29 1.07 4.46
N VAL A 132 8.33 0.20 4.80
CA VAL A 132 8.60 -1.23 5.05
C VAL A 132 9.20 -1.90 3.82
N LEU A 133 8.61 -1.71 2.64
CA LEU A 133 9.14 -2.29 1.40
C LEU A 133 10.57 -1.81 1.12
N TYR A 134 10.88 -0.54 1.33
CA TYR A 134 12.23 -0.01 1.15
C TYR A 134 13.21 -0.60 2.17
N GLU A 135 12.85 -0.59 3.45
CA GLU A 135 13.64 -1.16 4.56
C GLU A 135 13.97 -2.65 4.30
N GLN A 136 13.00 -3.43 3.80
CA GLN A 136 13.15 -4.87 3.62
C GLN A 136 13.79 -5.27 2.29
N LEU A 137 13.49 -4.56 1.19
CA LEU A 137 13.89 -4.99 -0.15
C LEU A 137 15.12 -4.25 -0.69
N ILE A 138 15.36 -3.01 -0.26
CA ILE A 138 16.36 -2.13 -0.87
C ILE A 138 17.48 -1.76 0.11
N GLN A 139 17.13 -1.41 1.35
CA GLN A 139 18.07 -0.81 2.28
C GLN A 139 19.22 -1.76 2.62
N GLY A 140 20.44 -1.37 2.20
CA GLY A 140 21.67 -2.13 2.41
C GLY A 140 21.93 -3.24 1.39
N ALA A 141 21.22 -3.24 0.24
CA ALA A 141 21.57 -4.10 -0.90
C ALA A 141 22.63 -3.40 -1.75
N GLU A 142 23.72 -4.09 -2.04
CA GLU A 142 24.83 -3.55 -2.83
C GLU A 142 25.03 -4.33 -4.14
N THR A 143 24.43 -5.53 -4.22
CA THR A 143 24.56 -6.44 -5.37
C THR A 143 23.23 -7.11 -5.71
N LYS A 144 23.11 -7.63 -6.93
CA LYS A 144 21.97 -8.47 -7.35
C LYS A 144 21.74 -9.68 -6.45
N SER A 145 22.81 -10.26 -5.91
CA SER A 145 22.66 -11.39 -4.99
C SER A 145 21.96 -10.94 -3.71
N ASP A 146 22.22 -9.73 -3.24
CA ASP A 146 21.54 -9.16 -2.07
C ASP A 146 20.08 -8.85 -2.38
N ASP A 147 19.77 -8.35 -3.58
CA ASP A 147 18.39 -8.10 -4.01
C ASP A 147 17.57 -9.40 -3.98
N ILE A 148 18.11 -10.49 -4.53
CA ILE A 148 17.47 -11.81 -4.53
C ILE A 148 17.30 -12.33 -3.10
N GLN A 149 18.33 -12.23 -2.26
CA GLN A 149 18.26 -12.69 -0.87
C GLN A 149 17.20 -11.93 -0.08
N ARG A 150 17.17 -10.60 -0.21
CA ARG A 150 16.17 -9.76 0.45
C ARG A 150 14.75 -10.08 0.01
N LEU A 151 14.55 -10.34 -1.29
CA LEU A 151 13.23 -10.74 -1.79
C LEU A 151 12.80 -12.09 -1.18
N GLN A 152 13.71 -13.06 -1.09
CA GLN A 152 13.43 -14.35 -0.46
C GLN A 152 13.08 -14.19 1.02
N ASP A 153 13.88 -13.43 1.76
CA ASP A 153 13.66 -13.16 3.19
C ASP A 153 12.32 -12.46 3.41
N PHE A 154 11.97 -11.50 2.56
CA PHE A 154 10.70 -10.79 2.64
C PHE A 154 9.49 -11.70 2.37
N VAL A 155 9.58 -12.62 1.41
CA VAL A 155 8.53 -13.63 1.18
C VAL A 155 8.34 -14.51 2.41
N VAL A 156 9.43 -14.99 3.02
CA VAL A 156 9.38 -15.79 4.25
C VAL A 156 8.75 -14.98 5.39
N LEU A 157 9.14 -13.72 5.54
CA LEU A 157 8.60 -12.83 6.57
C LEU A 157 7.10 -12.59 6.38
N CYS A 158 6.62 -12.49 5.13
CA CYS A 158 5.19 -12.36 4.84
C CYS A 158 4.39 -13.62 5.21
N GLY A 159 5.02 -14.80 5.27
CA GLY A 159 4.39 -16.03 5.74
C GLY A 159 3.84 -15.93 7.17
N GLN A 160 4.33 -15.00 8.00
CA GLN A 160 3.78 -14.78 9.35
C GLN A 160 2.33 -14.25 9.36
N PHE A 161 1.87 -13.68 8.24
CA PHE A 161 0.50 -13.19 8.08
C PHE A 161 -0.43 -14.25 7.50
N GLU A 162 0.09 -15.41 7.12
CA GLU A 162 -0.75 -16.56 6.82
C GLU A 162 -1.45 -16.96 8.12
N HIS A 163 -2.75 -16.68 8.16
CA HIS A 163 -3.61 -17.34 9.13
C HIS A 163 -3.85 -18.75 8.62
N GLU A 164 -3.73 -19.77 9.48
CA GLU A 164 -4.49 -20.99 9.24
C GLU A 164 -5.94 -20.53 9.12
N ASP A 165 -6.51 -20.62 7.92
CA ASP A 165 -7.95 -20.44 7.71
C ASP A 165 -8.62 -21.48 8.61
N ASP A 166 -8.93 -21.13 9.85
CA ASP A 166 -9.73 -21.99 10.72
C ASP A 166 -11.14 -21.92 10.14
N PRO A 167 -11.60 -22.96 9.42
CA PRO A 167 -12.89 -22.92 8.77
C PRO A 167 -13.98 -22.75 9.83
N GLU A 168 -13.76 -23.21 11.07
CA GLU A 168 -14.67 -23.00 12.20
C GLU A 168 -14.83 -21.53 12.56
N CYS A 169 -13.78 -20.71 12.42
CA CYS A 169 -13.86 -19.28 12.66
C CYS A 169 -14.73 -18.59 11.59
N ILE A 170 -14.57 -18.97 10.33
CA ILE A 170 -15.42 -18.49 9.22
C ILE A 170 -16.86 -18.95 9.40
N TYR A 171 -17.08 -20.24 9.70
CA TYR A 171 -18.42 -20.79 9.97
C TYR A 171 -19.10 -20.13 11.16
N LYS A 172 -18.35 -19.81 12.21
CA LYS A 172 -18.84 -19.07 13.36
C LYS A 172 -19.31 -17.68 12.96
N PHE A 173 -18.51 -16.93 12.19
CA PHE A 173 -18.91 -15.62 11.70
C PHE A 173 -20.13 -15.67 10.77
N CYS A 174 -20.24 -16.67 9.90
CA CYS A 174 -21.43 -16.87 9.07
C CYS A 174 -22.68 -17.10 9.91
N ARG A 175 -22.61 -18.00 10.92
CA ARG A 175 -23.73 -18.24 11.85
C ARG A 175 -24.11 -16.99 12.65
N GLU A 176 -23.14 -16.22 13.12
CA GLU A 176 -23.39 -14.97 13.84
C GLU A 176 -24.02 -13.89 12.94
N ALA A 177 -23.68 -13.87 11.66
CA ALA A 177 -24.28 -13.00 10.65
C ALA A 177 -25.64 -13.50 10.12
N GLY A 178 -26.09 -14.70 10.52
CA GLY A 178 -27.34 -15.31 10.07
C GLY A 178 -27.31 -15.81 8.62
N ILE A 179 -26.12 -16.18 8.12
CA ILE A 179 -25.86 -16.73 6.78
C ILE A 179 -25.54 -18.23 6.89
#